data_AF-A0A1R4HF73-F1
#
_entry.id   AF-A0A1R4HF73-F1
#
_cell.length_a   1.000
_cell.length_b   1.000
_cell.length_c   1.000
_cell.angle_alpha   90.00
_cell.angle_beta   90.00
_cell.angle_gamma   90.00
#
_symmetry.space_group_name_H-M   'P 1'
#
loop_
_entity.id
_entity.type
_entity.pdbx_description
1 polymer ?
#
loop_
_entity_poly.entity_id
_entity_poly.type
_entity_poly.pdbx_seq_one_letter_code
_entity_poly.pdbx_strand_id
1 'polypeptide(L)'
;MAKSYGYQFKAGYIMLTNAWFNVLSQRQLVSCILRYFKKREGMNLTELKNIIAQYSNTVKLNPNFRFRGQADKSWELEPSFTRLANKKKLDRNKALQLERECVNKFSISASKMISLDKTIDLTLARFRSSDGWGLDFMGWFAHMQHFSAPTRLLDWTTSPWVALYFACCEREDCDGVIWIADFYKVTEHGNKKLNGSAFTSLMTDSKAQDIVIFTSMASSTHERLEAQQGCFSISTNPLSNHETVLNESRCLIKISIPKELKQELLGELHQMNITAKTLFPGIDGLGKSIYEYCHLWDETSLIV
;
A
#
# COMPACT_ATOMS: atom_id res chain seq x y z
N MET A 1 33.43 -30.43 6.80
CA MET A 1 32.16 -30.98 6.28
C MET A 1 31.06 -29.96 6.51
N ALA A 2 30.48 -29.37 5.47
CA ALA A 2 29.27 -28.56 5.60
C ALA A 2 28.05 -29.46 5.26
N LYS A 3 27.09 -29.57 6.18
CA LYS A 3 25.78 -30.19 5.89
C LYS A 3 24.73 -29.10 5.79
N SER A 4 23.96 -29.15 4.72
CA SER A 4 22.81 -28.30 4.46
C SER A 4 21.66 -28.62 5.42
N TYR A 5 20.91 -27.60 5.80
CA TYR A 5 19.53 -27.76 6.26
C TYR A 5 18.66 -26.73 5.51
N GLY A 6 17.94 -27.22 4.51
CA GLY A 6 16.89 -26.44 3.85
C GLY A 6 15.59 -26.57 4.64
N TYR A 7 14.83 -25.49 4.73
CA TYR A 7 13.49 -25.49 5.29
C TYR A 7 12.50 -24.93 4.26
N GLN A 8 11.50 -25.75 3.92
CA GLN A 8 10.29 -25.30 3.25
C GLN A 8 9.31 -24.81 4.33
N PHE A 9 8.62 -23.71 4.08
CA PHE A 9 7.49 -23.29 4.92
C PHE A 9 6.23 -23.13 4.06
N LYS A 10 5.11 -23.61 4.62
CA LYS A 10 3.78 -23.68 4.00
C LYS A 10 2.82 -22.84 4.84
N ALA A 11 1.78 -22.28 4.21
CA ALA A 11 0.96 -21.19 4.75
C ALA A 11 0.18 -21.51 6.06
N GLY A 12 -0.10 -20.47 6.85
CA GLY A 12 -1.04 -20.50 7.97
C GLY A 12 -1.25 -19.13 8.64
N TYR A 13 -2.51 -18.72 8.85
CA TYR A 13 -2.93 -17.53 9.61
C TYR A 13 -3.52 -17.99 10.96
N ILE A 14 -3.29 -17.30 12.10
CA ILE A 14 -3.97 -17.52 13.41
C ILE A 14 -3.92 -16.23 14.27
N MET A 15 -4.80 -16.12 15.29
CA MET A 15 -5.16 -14.89 16.05
C MET A 15 -5.00 -15.00 17.59
N LEU A 16 -5.28 -13.90 18.32
CA LEU A 16 -5.54 -13.75 19.78
C LEU A 16 -4.29 -13.67 20.72
N THR A 17 -4.23 -13.01 21.90
CA THR A 17 -4.93 -11.85 22.55
C THR A 17 -4.13 -11.29 23.77
N ASN A 18 -4.27 -9.99 24.09
CA ASN A 18 -4.03 -9.20 25.34
C ASN A 18 -2.84 -9.48 26.28
N ALA A 19 -1.92 -8.49 26.46
CA ALA A 19 -2.10 -7.44 27.49
C ALA A 19 -0.86 -6.53 27.82
N TRP A 20 -1.06 -5.21 27.69
CA TRP A 20 -0.55 -4.08 28.53
C TRP A 20 0.86 -3.44 28.31
N PHE A 21 0.81 -2.22 27.72
CA PHE A 21 1.33 -0.89 28.15
C PHE A 21 2.82 -0.44 28.14
N ASN A 22 3.03 0.72 27.50
CA ASN A 22 4.15 1.72 27.59
C ASN A 22 5.55 1.34 27.06
N VAL A 23 6.34 2.16 26.32
CA VAL A 23 6.19 3.48 25.67
C VAL A 23 7.25 3.57 24.53
N LEU A 24 7.15 4.53 23.59
CA LEU A 24 8.06 4.91 22.45
C LEU A 24 7.72 4.41 21.03
N SER A 25 7.67 5.35 20.09
CA SER A 25 7.42 5.16 18.64
C SER A 25 8.32 4.12 17.95
N GLN A 26 7.71 3.37 17.01
CA GLN A 26 8.19 2.16 16.30
C GLN A 26 8.68 0.99 17.18
N ARG A 27 9.37 1.25 18.30
CA ARG A 27 9.48 0.31 19.42
C ARG A 27 8.09 -0.14 19.86
N GLN A 28 7.09 0.73 19.92
CA GLN A 28 5.70 0.38 20.23
C GLN A 28 5.00 -0.38 19.11
N LEU A 29 5.26 -0.18 17.81
CA LEU A 29 4.55 -0.99 16.81
C LEU A 29 4.98 -2.46 16.97
N VAL A 30 6.29 -2.66 16.91
CA VAL A 30 6.87 -3.99 17.03
C VAL A 30 6.69 -4.53 18.45
N SER A 31 6.77 -3.72 19.51
CA SER A 31 6.58 -4.18 20.90
C SER A 31 5.12 -4.30 21.34
N CYS A 32 4.14 -3.58 20.79
CA CYS A 32 2.71 -3.82 21.06
C CYS A 32 2.27 -5.09 20.32
N ILE A 33 2.62 -5.23 19.03
CA ILE A 33 2.51 -6.49 18.27
C ILE A 33 3.14 -7.63 19.09
N LEU A 34 4.42 -7.52 19.48
CA LEU A 34 5.12 -8.57 20.25
C LEU A 34 4.58 -8.78 21.68
N ARG A 35 4.11 -7.75 22.41
CA ARG A 35 3.57 -7.92 23.78
C ARG A 35 2.20 -8.57 23.75
N TYR A 36 1.38 -8.23 22.77
CA TYR A 36 0.08 -8.84 22.53
C TYR A 36 0.25 -10.31 22.15
N PHE A 37 1.11 -10.61 21.15
CA PHE A 37 1.42 -11.99 20.75
C PHE A 37 2.26 -12.79 21.77
N LYS A 38 2.80 -12.15 22.81
CA LYS A 38 3.50 -12.84 23.93
C LYS A 38 2.55 -13.35 25.02
N LYS A 39 1.29 -12.90 25.06
CA LYS A 39 0.35 -13.20 26.17
C LYS A 39 -0.79 -14.18 25.89
N ARG A 40 -0.97 -14.66 24.65
CA ARG A 40 -1.69 -15.93 24.41
C ARG A 40 -0.88 -16.88 23.54
N GLU A 41 -1.05 -18.15 23.86
CA GLU A 41 -0.38 -19.27 23.20
C GLU A 41 -0.96 -19.47 21.79
N GLY A 42 -0.10 -19.59 20.78
CA GLY A 42 -0.57 -19.80 19.39
C GLY A 42 0.50 -19.65 18.31
N MET A 43 1.57 -18.90 18.54
CA MET A 43 2.68 -18.76 17.59
C MET A 43 3.90 -19.60 18.01
N ASN A 44 4.54 -20.29 17.06
CA ASN A 44 5.76 -21.04 17.31
C ASN A 44 6.89 -20.10 17.76
N LEU A 45 7.30 -20.23 19.02
CA LEU A 45 8.39 -19.47 19.65
C LEU A 45 9.69 -19.46 18.83
N THR A 46 9.91 -20.44 17.95
CA THR A 46 11.10 -20.55 17.10
C THR A 46 11.08 -19.54 15.95
N GLU A 47 9.95 -19.39 15.26
CA GLU A 47 9.81 -18.45 14.13
C GLU A 47 9.86 -17.01 14.62
N LEU A 48 9.19 -16.74 15.75
CA LEU A 48 9.26 -15.43 16.41
C LEU A 48 10.68 -15.08 16.84
N LYS A 49 11.43 -16.04 17.42
CA LYS A 49 12.85 -15.85 17.76
C LYS A 49 13.73 -15.62 16.54
N ASN A 50 13.43 -16.25 15.40
CA ASN A 50 14.18 -16.05 14.15
C ASN A 50 13.93 -14.65 13.58
N ILE A 51 12.69 -14.16 13.55
CA ILE A 51 12.36 -12.78 13.14
C ILE A 51 12.99 -11.77 14.11
N ILE A 52 12.92 -12.03 15.43
CA ILE A 52 13.61 -11.23 16.44
C ILE A 52 15.12 -11.18 16.14
N ALA A 53 15.80 -12.32 16.02
CA ALA A 53 17.25 -12.36 15.79
C ALA A 53 17.68 -11.73 14.44
N GLN A 54 16.82 -11.80 13.42
CA GLN A 54 17.07 -11.24 12.09
C GLN A 54 16.98 -9.70 12.06
N TYR A 55 16.14 -9.09 12.91
CA TYR A 55 15.84 -7.65 12.86
C TYR A 55 16.15 -6.87 14.16
N SER A 56 16.41 -7.53 15.29
CA SER A 56 16.73 -6.86 16.58
C SER A 56 18.04 -6.08 16.55
N ASN A 57 18.99 -6.52 15.74
CA ASN A 57 20.34 -5.96 15.69
C ASN A 57 20.47 -4.78 14.70
N THR A 58 19.39 -4.46 13.98
CA THR A 58 19.31 -3.34 13.04
C THR A 58 18.08 -2.49 13.33
N VAL A 59 18.08 -1.86 14.51
CA VAL A 59 17.20 -0.72 14.83
C VAL A 59 17.66 0.53 14.07
N LYS A 60 17.52 0.45 12.75
CA LYS A 60 17.57 1.57 11.81
C LYS A 60 16.26 1.50 11.03
N LEU A 61 15.66 2.65 10.74
CA LEU A 61 14.68 2.74 9.66
C LEU A 61 15.31 2.08 8.43
N ASN A 62 14.71 1.01 7.91
CA ASN A 62 15.11 0.49 6.62
C ASN A 62 14.33 1.30 5.56
N PRO A 63 14.96 2.28 4.89
CA PRO A 63 14.27 3.12 3.91
C PRO A 63 13.80 2.31 2.69
N ASN A 64 14.18 1.04 2.59
CA ASN A 64 13.78 0.13 1.53
C ASN A 64 12.43 -0.56 1.79
N PHE A 65 11.79 -0.44 2.96
CA PHE A 65 10.47 -1.06 3.13
C PHE A 65 9.33 -0.14 2.68
N ARG A 66 8.34 -0.74 2.04
CA ARG A 66 7.04 -0.15 1.70
C ARG A 66 5.95 -1.02 2.30
N PHE A 67 4.97 -0.39 2.91
CA PHE A 67 3.90 -1.05 3.65
C PHE A 67 2.56 -0.77 2.99
N ARG A 68 1.62 -1.73 3.03
CA ARG A 68 0.23 -1.52 2.58
C ARG A 68 -0.71 -2.25 3.52
N GLY A 69 -1.65 -1.52 4.11
CA GLY A 69 -2.76 -2.09 4.85
C GLY A 69 -3.92 -2.46 3.94
N GLN A 70 -4.59 -3.57 4.22
CA GLN A 70 -5.91 -3.88 3.70
C GLN A 70 -6.78 -4.38 4.84
N ALA A 71 -8.01 -3.86 4.93
CA ALA A 71 -8.95 -4.19 6.00
C ALA A 71 -9.44 -5.65 5.93
N ASP A 72 -9.25 -6.35 4.82
CA ASP A 72 -9.61 -7.76 4.65
C ASP A 72 -8.43 -8.56 4.10
N LYS A 73 -7.99 -9.59 4.83
CA LYS A 73 -6.84 -10.44 4.47
C LYS A 73 -7.04 -11.25 3.18
N SER A 74 -8.30 -11.43 2.75
CA SER A 74 -8.65 -12.16 1.52
C SER A 74 -8.41 -11.33 0.27
N TRP A 75 -8.28 -10.01 0.38
CA TRP A 75 -7.97 -9.15 -0.75
C TRP A 75 -6.53 -9.34 -1.21
N GLU A 76 -6.37 -9.62 -2.50
CA GLU A 76 -5.07 -9.66 -3.18
C GLU A 76 -4.55 -8.23 -3.46
N LEU A 77 -3.31 -8.12 -3.96
CA LEU A 77 -2.75 -6.88 -4.47
C LEU A 77 -3.19 -6.60 -5.92
N GLU A 78 -4.51 -6.52 -6.13
CA GLU A 78 -5.13 -6.30 -7.45
C GLU A 78 -5.60 -4.83 -7.63
N PRO A 79 -5.03 -4.08 -8.59
CA PRO A 79 -5.44 -2.69 -8.87
C PRO A 79 -6.92 -2.51 -9.22
N SER A 80 -7.42 -1.28 -9.13
CA SER A 80 -8.83 -0.95 -9.42
C SER A 80 -9.17 -1.12 -10.91
N PHE A 81 -8.25 -0.78 -11.81
CA PHE A 81 -8.40 -1.04 -13.25
C PHE A 81 -8.34 -2.54 -13.57
N THR A 82 -7.40 -3.26 -12.97
CA THR A 82 -7.22 -4.72 -13.15
C THR A 82 -8.50 -5.49 -12.81
N ARG A 83 -9.10 -5.23 -11.64
CA ARG A 83 -10.42 -5.78 -11.24
C ARG A 83 -11.52 -5.53 -12.27
N LEU A 84 -11.59 -4.31 -12.80
CA LEU A 84 -12.60 -3.91 -13.79
C LEU A 84 -12.38 -4.61 -15.14
N ALA A 85 -11.14 -4.68 -15.60
CA ALA A 85 -10.76 -5.31 -16.87
C ALA A 85 -10.92 -6.84 -16.83
N ASN A 86 -10.55 -7.47 -15.71
CA ASN A 86 -10.77 -8.90 -15.44
C ASN A 86 -12.26 -9.25 -15.41
N LYS A 87 -13.10 -8.45 -14.73
CA LYS A 87 -14.57 -8.59 -14.77
C LYS A 87 -15.15 -8.49 -16.18
N LYS A 88 -14.54 -7.68 -17.05
CA LYS A 88 -14.90 -7.54 -18.47
C LYS A 88 -14.25 -8.60 -19.39
N LYS A 89 -13.41 -9.51 -18.86
CA LYS A 89 -12.65 -10.52 -19.61
C LYS A 89 -11.83 -9.93 -20.76
N LEU A 90 -11.21 -8.77 -20.53
CA LEU A 90 -10.37 -8.11 -21.53
C LEU A 90 -9.04 -8.84 -21.69
N ASP A 91 -8.59 -9.01 -22.93
CA ASP A 91 -7.18 -9.29 -23.21
C ASP A 91 -6.32 -8.03 -23.00
N ARG A 92 -5.00 -8.20 -22.94
CA ARG A 92 -4.06 -7.10 -22.65
C ARG A 92 -4.11 -5.97 -23.68
N ASN A 93 -4.39 -6.24 -24.97
CA ASN A 93 -4.52 -5.18 -25.98
C ASN A 93 -5.77 -4.31 -25.70
N LYS A 94 -6.92 -4.95 -25.44
CA LYS A 94 -8.17 -4.24 -25.11
C LYS A 94 -8.07 -3.50 -23.77
N ALA A 95 -7.37 -4.08 -22.79
CA ALA A 95 -7.10 -3.43 -21.50
C ALA A 95 -6.25 -2.16 -21.69
N LEU A 96 -5.15 -2.23 -22.46
CA LEU A 96 -4.32 -1.08 -22.80
C LEU A 96 -5.08 0.01 -23.57
N GLN A 97 -5.94 -0.38 -24.51
CA GLN A 97 -6.80 0.57 -25.23
C GLN A 97 -7.78 1.28 -24.27
N LEU A 98 -8.49 0.53 -23.43
CA LEU A 98 -9.46 1.09 -22.50
C LEU A 98 -8.79 2.03 -21.48
N GLU A 99 -7.61 1.66 -20.98
CA GLU A 99 -6.85 2.50 -20.05
C GLU A 99 -6.43 3.82 -20.71
N ARG A 100 -5.95 3.77 -21.97
CA ARG A 100 -5.65 4.96 -22.78
C ARG A 100 -6.87 5.85 -22.96
N GLU A 101 -8.03 5.28 -23.24
CA GLU A 101 -9.28 6.04 -23.32
C GLU A 101 -9.68 6.68 -21.98
N CYS A 102 -9.50 5.98 -20.85
CA CYS A 102 -9.75 6.53 -19.52
C CYS A 102 -8.83 7.73 -19.22
N VAL A 103 -7.52 7.59 -19.45
CA VAL A 103 -6.54 8.68 -19.22
C VAL A 103 -6.80 9.87 -20.13
N ASN A 104 -7.14 9.64 -21.41
CA ASN A 104 -7.51 10.70 -22.34
C ASN A 104 -8.80 11.42 -21.92
N LYS A 105 -9.85 10.69 -21.54
CA LYS A 105 -11.14 11.27 -21.07
C LYS A 105 -10.95 12.05 -19.78
N PHE A 106 -10.13 11.55 -18.86
CA PHE A 106 -9.84 12.22 -17.59
C PHE A 106 -9.04 13.51 -17.82
N SER A 107 -7.90 13.46 -18.52
CA SER A 107 -7.04 14.64 -18.76
C SER A 107 -7.75 15.77 -19.51
N ILE A 108 -8.53 15.45 -20.55
CA ILE A 108 -9.32 16.44 -21.32
C ILE A 108 -10.42 17.09 -20.46
N SER A 109 -10.99 16.36 -19.49
CA SER A 109 -12.06 16.89 -18.62
C SER A 109 -11.50 17.65 -17.43
N ALA A 110 -10.51 17.07 -16.73
CA ALA A 110 -9.85 17.66 -15.57
C ALA A 110 -9.20 19.01 -15.90
N SER A 111 -8.58 19.15 -17.08
CA SER A 111 -7.99 20.43 -17.54
C SER A 111 -8.99 21.57 -17.75
N LYS A 112 -10.31 21.30 -17.70
CA LYS A 112 -11.38 22.31 -17.71
C LYS A 112 -11.98 22.61 -16.34
N MET A 113 -11.72 21.75 -15.35
CA MET A 113 -12.35 21.78 -14.02
C MET A 113 -11.38 22.14 -12.90
N ILE A 114 -10.09 21.86 -13.09
CA ILE A 114 -9.02 22.28 -12.19
C ILE A 114 -8.65 23.72 -12.54
N SER A 115 -8.91 24.65 -11.62
CA SER A 115 -8.44 26.03 -11.72
C SER A 115 -6.91 26.07 -11.75
N LEU A 116 -6.32 26.66 -12.80
CA LEU A 116 -4.86 26.66 -13.05
C LEU A 116 -3.99 27.27 -11.93
N ASP A 117 -4.58 27.99 -10.97
CA ASP A 117 -3.88 28.70 -9.89
C ASP A 117 -3.17 27.78 -8.86
N LYS A 118 -3.48 26.48 -8.83
CA LYS A 118 -2.72 25.48 -8.04
C LYS A 118 -1.83 24.59 -8.92
N THR A 119 -1.57 24.98 -10.16
CA THR A 119 -1.36 24.01 -11.24
C THR A 119 -0.19 24.34 -12.15
N ILE A 120 0.97 24.64 -11.56
CA ILE A 120 2.22 24.86 -12.32
C ILE A 120 2.63 23.62 -13.16
N ASP A 121 2.21 22.41 -12.78
CA ASP A 121 2.60 21.16 -13.46
C ASP A 121 1.75 20.75 -14.68
N LEU A 122 0.44 20.99 -14.72
CA LEU A 122 -0.40 20.53 -15.86
C LEU A 122 -0.07 21.23 -17.19
N THR A 123 0.64 22.36 -17.15
CA THR A 123 1.17 23.02 -18.34
C THR A 123 2.25 22.19 -19.04
N LEU A 124 3.03 21.38 -18.31
CA LEU A 124 4.03 20.47 -18.87
C LEU A 124 3.37 19.23 -19.50
N ALA A 125 2.21 18.80 -18.99
CA ALA A 125 1.44 17.68 -19.54
C ALA A 125 0.90 17.90 -20.97
N ARG A 126 1.05 19.12 -21.55
CA ARG A 126 0.73 19.40 -22.96
C ARG A 126 1.81 18.99 -23.95
N PHE A 127 3.04 18.70 -23.51
CA PHE A 127 4.10 18.20 -24.38
C PHE A 127 3.91 16.70 -24.67
N ARG A 128 3.26 16.42 -25.81
CA ARG A 128 3.22 15.08 -26.42
C ARG A 128 4.62 14.67 -26.84
N SER A 129 5.18 13.64 -26.20
CA SER A 129 6.33 12.91 -26.75
C SER A 129 5.92 12.08 -27.97
N SER A 130 6.92 11.68 -28.76
CA SER A 130 6.75 10.96 -30.03
C SER A 130 6.21 9.53 -29.90
N ASP A 131 6.11 8.99 -28.68
CA ASP A 131 5.53 7.69 -28.35
C ASP A 131 4.01 7.73 -28.10
N GLY A 132 3.39 8.91 -28.22
CA GLY A 132 1.93 9.07 -28.13
C GLY A 132 1.38 9.10 -26.70
N TRP A 133 2.23 9.25 -25.69
CA TRP A 133 1.86 9.50 -24.29
C TRP A 133 2.71 10.64 -23.75
N GLY A 134 2.14 11.84 -23.58
CA GLY A 134 2.90 13.00 -23.10
C GLY A 134 3.67 12.74 -21.79
N LEU A 135 4.72 13.53 -21.56
CA LEU A 135 5.79 13.32 -20.58
C LEU A 135 5.38 13.08 -19.12
N ASP A 136 4.09 13.21 -18.77
CA ASP A 136 3.55 12.91 -17.43
C ASP A 136 2.35 11.96 -17.44
N PHE A 137 2.45 10.86 -18.19
CA PHE A 137 1.48 9.74 -18.12
C PHE A 137 1.36 9.16 -16.69
N MET A 138 2.44 9.23 -15.90
CA MET A 138 2.43 8.81 -14.49
C MET A 138 1.60 9.76 -13.61
N GLY A 139 1.77 11.08 -13.74
CA GLY A 139 1.02 12.05 -12.95
C GLY A 139 -0.48 11.99 -13.21
N TRP A 140 -0.89 11.72 -14.45
CA TRP A 140 -2.29 11.47 -14.74
C TRP A 140 -2.88 10.26 -13.99
N PHE A 141 -2.12 9.17 -13.80
CA PHE A 141 -2.59 8.08 -12.94
C PHE A 141 -2.67 8.48 -11.47
N ALA A 142 -1.72 9.25 -10.94
CA ALA A 142 -1.77 9.73 -9.56
C ALA A 142 -3.02 10.61 -9.32
N HIS A 143 -3.30 11.55 -10.24
CA HIS A 143 -4.52 12.35 -10.21
C HIS A 143 -5.79 11.49 -10.37
N MET A 144 -5.82 10.52 -11.29
CA MET A 144 -6.95 9.61 -11.46
C MET A 144 -7.23 8.80 -10.20
N GLN A 145 -6.20 8.21 -9.58
CA GLN A 145 -6.28 7.45 -8.34
C GLN A 145 -6.78 8.33 -7.18
N HIS A 146 -6.29 9.56 -7.08
CA HIS A 146 -6.74 10.53 -6.07
C HIS A 146 -8.25 10.80 -6.18
N PHE A 147 -8.77 11.00 -7.40
CA PHE A 147 -10.19 11.18 -7.69
C PHE A 147 -10.96 9.86 -7.95
N SER A 148 -10.44 8.72 -7.45
CA SER A 148 -11.10 7.41 -7.47
C SER A 148 -11.45 6.84 -8.86
N ALA A 149 -10.86 7.36 -9.93
CA ALA A 149 -10.92 6.74 -11.25
C ALA A 149 -10.07 5.44 -11.26
N PRO A 150 -10.46 4.41 -12.05
CA PRO A 150 -9.75 3.13 -12.05
C PRO A 150 -8.34 3.29 -12.66
N THR A 151 -7.33 2.81 -11.94
CA THR A 151 -5.92 2.82 -12.37
C THR A 151 -5.25 1.45 -12.14
N ARG A 152 -4.09 1.24 -12.77
CA ARG A 152 -3.18 0.14 -12.45
C ARG A 152 -2.23 0.43 -11.27
N LEU A 153 -2.49 1.48 -10.49
CA LEU A 153 -1.74 1.79 -9.28
C LEU A 153 -2.26 0.97 -8.08
N LEU A 154 -1.36 0.71 -7.14
CA LEU A 154 -1.71 0.44 -5.75
C LEU A 154 -1.00 1.44 -4.85
N ASP A 155 -1.71 1.91 -3.84
CA ASP A 155 -1.22 2.79 -2.79
C ASP A 155 -0.37 2.00 -1.78
N TRP A 156 0.79 2.53 -1.44
CA TRP A 156 1.67 2.05 -0.38
C TRP A 156 2.13 3.24 0.45
N THR A 157 2.72 2.97 1.61
CA THR A 157 3.25 3.99 2.52
C THR A 157 4.63 3.58 3.02
N THR A 158 5.48 4.55 3.34
CA THR A 158 6.74 4.31 4.06
C THR A 158 6.53 4.12 5.57
N SER A 159 5.34 4.46 6.08
CA SER A 159 4.98 4.33 7.49
C SER A 159 4.25 3.00 7.76
N PRO A 160 4.82 2.11 8.59
CA PRO A 160 4.13 0.87 8.96
C PRO A 160 2.89 1.13 9.83
N TRP A 161 2.81 2.30 10.47
CA TRP A 161 1.66 2.73 11.26
C TRP A 161 0.46 3.14 10.39
N VAL A 162 0.72 3.85 9.28
CA VAL A 162 -0.32 4.19 8.31
C VAL A 162 -0.85 2.92 7.63
N ALA A 163 0.01 1.94 7.36
CA ALA A 163 -0.43 0.63 6.89
C ALA A 163 -1.25 -0.12 7.95
N LEU A 164 -0.91 -0.04 9.24
CA LEU A 164 -1.74 -0.63 10.28
C LEU A 164 -3.12 0.03 10.36
N TYR A 165 -3.20 1.36 10.28
CA TYR A 165 -4.47 2.10 10.23
C TYR A 165 -5.39 1.55 9.11
N PHE A 166 -4.87 1.45 7.87
CA PHE A 166 -5.61 0.89 6.74
C PHE A 166 -5.97 -0.60 6.86
N ALA A 167 -5.31 -1.34 7.76
CA ALA A 167 -5.68 -2.72 8.08
C ALA A 167 -6.83 -2.80 9.10
N CYS A 168 -7.15 -1.72 9.82
CA CYS A 168 -8.10 -1.70 10.94
C CYS A 168 -9.38 -0.87 10.68
N CYS A 169 -9.33 0.21 9.90
CA CYS A 169 -10.33 1.30 9.97
C CYS A 169 -11.69 1.11 9.27
N GLU A 170 -11.95 0.02 8.53
CA GLU A 170 -13.20 -0.15 7.75
C GLU A 170 -13.93 -1.50 7.91
N ARG A 171 -13.25 -2.56 8.34
CA ARG A 171 -13.83 -3.93 8.43
C ARG A 171 -13.39 -4.59 9.73
N GLU A 172 -14.30 -4.72 10.69
CA GLU A 172 -14.04 -5.39 11.98
C GLU A 172 -14.52 -6.85 12.01
N ASP A 173 -15.32 -7.27 11.04
CA ASP A 173 -15.92 -8.61 10.94
C ASP A 173 -14.91 -9.70 10.52
N CYS A 174 -13.82 -9.29 9.85
CA CYS A 174 -12.79 -10.14 9.27
C CYS A 174 -11.37 -9.66 9.62
N ASP A 175 -10.38 -10.54 9.56
CA ASP A 175 -8.97 -10.18 9.76
C ASP A 175 -8.49 -9.21 8.68
N GLY A 176 -7.60 -8.28 9.04
CA GLY A 176 -6.89 -7.40 8.11
C GLY A 176 -5.52 -7.96 7.76
N VAL A 177 -4.76 -7.21 6.96
CA VAL A 177 -3.39 -7.58 6.57
C VAL A 177 -2.51 -6.33 6.40
N ILE A 178 -1.24 -6.45 6.80
CA ILE A 178 -0.15 -5.58 6.37
C ILE A 178 0.75 -6.36 5.41
N TRP A 179 0.91 -5.82 4.22
CA TRP A 179 1.95 -6.23 3.27
C TRP A 179 3.21 -5.41 3.48
N ILE A 180 4.37 -6.04 3.34
CA ILE A 180 5.69 -5.38 3.36
C ILE A 180 6.44 -5.76 2.08
N ALA A 181 6.81 -4.77 1.28
CA ALA A 181 7.63 -4.95 0.08
C ALA A 181 9.04 -4.35 0.29
N ASP A 182 10.06 -5.10 -0.13
CA ASP A 182 11.46 -4.67 -0.17
C ASP A 182 11.73 -3.90 -1.48
N PHE A 183 11.57 -2.57 -1.43
CA PHE A 183 11.79 -1.62 -2.52
C PHE A 183 13.13 -1.83 -3.25
N TYR A 184 14.21 -2.14 -2.51
CA TYR A 184 15.52 -2.34 -3.13
C TYR A 184 15.50 -3.59 -4.02
N LYS A 185 15.04 -4.73 -3.49
CA LYS A 185 14.95 -5.97 -4.26
C LYS A 185 13.96 -5.88 -5.42
N VAL A 186 12.83 -5.18 -5.25
CA VAL A 186 11.87 -4.93 -6.33
C VAL A 186 12.50 -4.10 -7.43
N THR A 187 13.23 -3.04 -7.07
CA THR A 187 13.96 -2.18 -8.03
C THR A 187 15.07 -2.96 -8.74
N GLU A 188 15.85 -3.77 -8.01
CA GLU A 188 16.92 -4.60 -8.58
C GLU A 188 16.36 -5.64 -9.56
N HIS A 189 15.29 -6.34 -9.19
CA HIS A 189 14.63 -7.33 -10.05
C HIS A 189 13.95 -6.68 -11.25
N GLY A 190 13.28 -5.53 -11.05
CA GLY A 190 12.66 -4.74 -12.10
C GLY A 190 13.69 -4.26 -13.13
N ASN A 191 14.82 -3.71 -12.69
CA ASN A 191 15.91 -3.27 -13.57
C ASN A 191 16.53 -4.43 -14.38
N LYS A 192 16.68 -5.62 -13.77
CA LYS A 192 17.13 -6.83 -14.48
C LYS A 192 16.15 -7.24 -15.57
N LYS A 193 14.83 -7.23 -15.30
CA LYS A 193 13.81 -7.50 -16.31
C LYS A 193 13.77 -6.40 -17.40
N LEU A 194 13.91 -5.13 -17.04
CA LEU A 194 13.92 -4.01 -17.99
C LEU A 194 15.05 -4.12 -19.03
N ASN A 195 16.22 -4.62 -18.62
CA ASN A 195 17.37 -4.88 -19.51
C ASN A 195 17.71 -3.67 -20.42
N GLY A 196 17.78 -2.47 -19.82
CA GLY A 196 18.05 -1.21 -20.52
C GLY A 196 16.84 -0.57 -21.21
N SER A 197 15.68 -1.24 -21.29
CA SER A 197 14.44 -0.67 -21.82
C SER A 197 13.85 0.37 -20.85
N ALA A 198 13.25 1.43 -21.37
CA ALA A 198 12.45 2.34 -20.55
C ALA A 198 11.18 1.63 -20.04
N PHE A 199 10.86 1.76 -18.74
CA PHE A 199 9.65 1.17 -18.18
C PHE A 199 8.38 1.66 -18.89
N THR A 200 8.36 2.94 -19.28
CA THR A 200 7.24 3.58 -19.98
C THR A 200 6.90 2.93 -21.32
N SER A 201 7.89 2.52 -22.13
CA SER A 201 7.61 1.86 -23.41
C SER A 201 6.96 0.49 -23.20
N LEU A 202 7.47 -0.30 -22.24
CA LEU A 202 6.95 -1.62 -21.91
C LEU A 202 5.52 -1.60 -21.33
N MET A 203 5.10 -0.50 -20.69
CA MET A 203 3.71 -0.36 -20.22
C MET A 203 2.68 -0.33 -21.35
N THR A 204 3.12 -0.06 -22.57
CA THR A 204 2.27 0.14 -23.77
C THR A 204 2.33 -1.04 -24.73
N ASP A 205 3.33 -1.91 -24.56
CA ASP A 205 3.50 -3.14 -25.31
C ASP A 205 2.67 -4.26 -24.67
N SER A 206 1.81 -4.90 -25.47
CA SER A 206 0.99 -6.03 -25.04
C SER A 206 1.77 -7.35 -24.95
N LYS A 207 3.00 -7.40 -25.46
CA LYS A 207 3.90 -8.56 -25.42
C LYS A 207 5.01 -8.43 -24.38
N ALA A 208 5.22 -7.24 -23.80
CA ALA A 208 6.25 -7.03 -22.79
C ALA A 208 6.01 -7.86 -21.54
N GLN A 209 7.08 -8.39 -20.95
CA GLN A 209 7.04 -9.10 -19.67
C GLN A 209 6.44 -8.26 -18.53
N ASP A 210 5.86 -8.95 -17.55
CA ASP A 210 5.28 -8.33 -16.36
C ASP A 210 6.39 -7.89 -15.39
N ILE A 211 6.42 -6.58 -15.11
CA ILE A 211 7.36 -5.89 -14.23
C ILE A 211 6.56 -4.96 -13.35
N VAL A 212 6.70 -5.09 -12.02
CA VAL A 212 6.19 -4.11 -11.06
C VAL A 212 7.35 -3.27 -10.55
N ILE A 213 7.18 -1.94 -10.54
CA ILE A 213 8.09 -1.00 -9.89
C ILE A 213 7.36 -0.18 -8.83
N PHE A 214 8.12 0.47 -7.96
CA PHE A 214 7.63 1.50 -7.05
C PHE A 214 7.98 2.89 -7.57
N THR A 215 7.08 3.86 -7.35
CA THR A 215 7.26 5.27 -7.73
C THR A 215 6.74 6.19 -6.64
N SER A 216 7.50 7.25 -6.33
CA SER A 216 7.11 8.32 -5.40
C SER A 216 6.58 9.51 -6.20
N MET A 217 5.27 9.55 -6.39
CA MET A 217 4.59 10.55 -7.22
C MET A 217 4.21 11.80 -6.42
N ALA A 218 5.21 12.55 -5.98
CA ALA A 218 5.01 13.84 -5.34
C ALA A 218 4.77 14.93 -6.40
N SER A 219 3.52 15.09 -6.85
CA SER A 219 3.08 16.39 -7.34
C SER A 219 2.79 17.29 -6.14
N SER A 220 3.03 18.59 -6.25
CA SER A 220 2.80 19.60 -5.20
C SER A 220 1.32 19.83 -4.85
N THR A 221 0.43 18.95 -5.30
CA THR A 221 -1.04 19.04 -5.14
C THR A 221 -1.64 17.92 -4.29
N HIS A 222 -0.82 17.00 -3.76
CA HIS A 222 -1.28 15.80 -3.06
C HIS A 222 -0.98 15.82 -1.56
N GLU A 223 -1.55 16.77 -0.83
CA GLU A 223 -1.53 16.84 0.65
C GLU A 223 -1.89 15.48 1.29
N ARG A 224 -2.87 14.75 0.71
CA ARG A 224 -3.24 13.39 1.13
C ARG A 224 -2.11 12.37 0.97
N LEU A 225 -1.32 12.45 -0.10
CA LEU A 225 -0.21 11.52 -0.31
C LEU A 225 0.91 11.78 0.70
N GLU A 226 1.21 13.05 0.97
CA GLU A 226 2.19 13.45 1.99
C GLU A 226 1.75 13.03 3.41
N ALA A 227 0.50 13.32 3.77
CA ALA A 227 -0.12 12.91 5.04
C ALA A 227 -0.06 11.40 5.27
N GLN A 228 -0.27 10.61 4.22
CA GLN A 228 -0.21 9.15 4.25
C GLN A 228 1.23 8.60 4.10
N GLN A 229 2.24 9.46 3.95
CA GLN A 229 3.63 9.11 3.64
C GLN A 229 3.71 8.15 2.45
N GLY A 230 2.91 8.47 1.43
CA GLY A 230 2.48 7.57 0.39
C GLY A 230 3.41 7.48 -0.82
N CYS A 231 3.33 6.36 -1.51
CA CYS A 231 3.91 6.11 -2.81
C CYS A 231 3.06 5.07 -3.54
N PHE A 232 3.37 4.77 -4.81
CA PHE A 232 2.62 3.80 -5.59
C PHE A 232 3.49 2.64 -6.06
N SER A 233 2.87 1.49 -6.30
CA SER A 233 3.41 0.45 -7.19
C SER A 233 2.62 0.41 -8.49
N ILE A 234 3.29 0.15 -9.62
CA ILE A 234 2.68 0.08 -10.96
C ILE A 234 3.29 -1.09 -11.76
N SER A 235 2.46 -1.80 -12.53
CA SER A 235 2.88 -2.88 -13.44
C SER A 235 2.99 -2.42 -14.90
N THR A 236 3.86 -3.04 -15.69
CA THR A 236 3.85 -2.97 -17.18
C THR A 236 2.58 -3.54 -17.79
N ASN A 237 1.90 -4.45 -17.10
CA ASN A 237 0.68 -5.10 -17.57
C ASN A 237 -0.54 -4.59 -16.76
N PRO A 238 -1.57 -3.99 -17.39
CA PRO A 238 -2.75 -3.48 -16.69
C PRO A 238 -3.66 -4.61 -16.13
N LEU A 239 -3.41 -5.86 -16.50
CA LEU A 239 -4.12 -7.04 -16.00
C LEU A 239 -3.36 -7.78 -14.87
N SER A 240 -2.21 -7.26 -14.46
CA SER A 240 -1.32 -7.93 -13.52
C SER A 240 -1.79 -7.81 -12.07
N ASN A 241 -1.85 -8.92 -11.33
CA ASN A 241 -1.88 -8.87 -9.87
C ASN A 241 -0.43 -8.63 -9.38
N HIS A 242 -0.23 -7.55 -8.62
CA HIS A 242 1.11 -7.17 -8.16
C HIS A 242 1.67 -8.19 -7.15
N GLU A 243 0.83 -8.91 -6.41
CA GLU A 243 1.24 -9.97 -5.48
C GLU A 243 2.02 -11.07 -6.21
N THR A 244 1.53 -11.51 -7.37
CA THR A 244 2.18 -12.54 -8.18
C THR A 244 3.59 -12.11 -8.60
N VAL A 245 3.72 -10.91 -9.18
CA VAL A 245 5.01 -10.38 -9.68
C VAL A 245 6.00 -10.06 -8.54
N LEU A 246 5.51 -9.58 -7.39
CA LEU A 246 6.33 -9.30 -6.21
C LEU A 246 6.75 -10.58 -5.45
N ASN A 247 5.99 -11.66 -5.57
CA ASN A 247 6.34 -12.98 -5.01
C ASN A 247 7.41 -13.70 -5.85
N GLU A 248 7.44 -13.55 -7.18
CA GLU A 248 8.53 -14.09 -8.05
C GLU A 248 9.92 -13.69 -7.54
N SER A 249 10.03 -12.44 -7.08
CA SER A 249 11.27 -11.84 -6.61
C SER A 249 11.53 -12.02 -5.11
N ARG A 250 10.64 -12.73 -4.39
CA ARG A 250 10.67 -12.92 -2.92
C ARG A 250 10.80 -11.60 -2.16
N CYS A 251 10.17 -10.55 -2.68
CA CYS A 251 10.25 -9.20 -2.13
C CYS A 251 9.14 -8.90 -1.12
N LEU A 252 8.14 -9.77 -1.01
CA LEU A 252 6.89 -9.52 -0.32
C LEU A 252 6.75 -10.37 0.95
N ILE A 253 6.27 -9.75 2.03
CA ILE A 253 5.92 -10.38 3.31
C ILE A 253 4.45 -10.03 3.61
N LYS A 254 3.68 -11.01 4.11
CA LYS A 254 2.28 -10.85 4.51
C LYS A 254 2.15 -11.04 6.02
N ILE A 255 1.60 -10.07 6.73
CA ILE A 255 1.33 -10.13 8.18
C ILE A 255 -0.17 -9.99 8.40
N SER A 256 -0.81 -11.00 9.02
CA SER A 256 -2.22 -10.92 9.40
C SER A 256 -2.43 -9.99 10.58
N ILE A 257 -3.49 -9.19 10.53
CA ILE A 257 -4.01 -8.43 11.68
C ILE A 257 -5.31 -9.11 12.13
N PRO A 258 -5.30 -9.85 13.26
CA PRO A 258 -6.50 -10.43 13.84
C PRO A 258 -7.65 -9.43 13.95
N LYS A 259 -8.89 -9.87 13.75
CA LYS A 259 -10.04 -8.94 13.77
C LYS A 259 -10.33 -8.39 15.16
N GLU A 260 -10.15 -9.22 16.19
CA GLU A 260 -10.33 -8.84 17.60
C GLU A 260 -9.25 -7.86 18.09
N LEU A 261 -8.20 -7.62 17.29
CA LEU A 261 -7.16 -6.63 17.55
C LEU A 261 -7.49 -5.24 17.02
N LYS A 262 -8.40 -5.12 16.04
CA LYS A 262 -8.50 -3.91 15.21
C LYS A 262 -8.92 -2.68 15.99
N GLN A 263 -9.89 -2.81 16.87
CA GLN A 263 -10.39 -1.71 17.69
C GLN A 263 -9.33 -1.21 18.69
N GLU A 264 -8.63 -2.12 19.38
CA GLU A 264 -7.52 -1.80 20.29
C GLU A 264 -6.39 -1.08 19.56
N LEU A 265 -5.96 -1.61 18.41
CA LEU A 265 -4.89 -1.01 17.59
C LEU A 265 -5.30 0.33 16.97
N LEU A 266 -6.56 0.50 16.58
CA LEU A 266 -7.08 1.79 16.10
C LEU A 266 -7.12 2.82 17.23
N GLY A 267 -7.45 2.40 18.46
CA GLY A 267 -7.33 3.20 19.67
C GLY A 267 -5.88 3.65 19.97
N GLU A 268 -4.90 2.74 19.89
CA GLU A 268 -3.47 3.11 20.02
C GLU A 268 -3.04 4.11 18.93
N LEU A 269 -3.46 3.90 17.67
CA LEU A 269 -3.18 4.80 16.55
C LEU A 269 -3.79 6.20 16.77
N HIS A 270 -5.00 6.27 17.31
CA HIS A 270 -5.65 7.54 17.67
C HIS A 270 -4.86 8.32 18.73
N GLN A 271 -4.37 7.64 19.78
CA GLN A 271 -3.49 8.26 20.79
C GLN A 271 -2.16 8.75 20.19
N MET A 272 -1.72 8.14 19.08
CA MET A 272 -0.56 8.55 18.30
C MET A 272 -0.87 9.63 17.24
N ASN A 273 -2.08 10.20 17.23
CA ASN A 273 -2.56 11.17 16.24
C ASN A 273 -2.56 10.63 14.79
N ILE A 274 -2.73 9.32 14.61
CA ILE A 274 -2.92 8.64 13.33
C ILE A 274 -4.40 8.29 13.22
N THR A 275 -5.15 9.18 12.55
CA THR A 275 -6.62 9.20 12.48
C THR A 275 -7.06 9.50 11.04
N ALA A 276 -8.34 9.33 10.72
CA ALA A 276 -8.84 9.80 9.43
C ALA A 276 -8.60 11.31 9.20
N LYS A 277 -8.66 12.13 10.25
CA LYS A 277 -8.44 13.59 10.14
C LYS A 277 -7.01 13.92 9.73
N THR A 278 -6.03 13.18 10.23
CA THR A 278 -4.62 13.40 9.89
C THR A 278 -4.19 12.71 8.60
N LEU A 279 -4.89 11.65 8.16
CA LEU A 279 -4.57 10.92 6.93
C LEU A 279 -5.38 11.36 5.71
N PHE A 280 -6.52 12.03 5.88
CA PHE A 280 -7.35 12.55 4.79
C PHE A 280 -7.63 14.05 5.01
N PRO A 281 -6.79 14.95 4.47
CA PRO A 281 -7.01 16.39 4.57
C PRO A 281 -8.39 16.81 4.02
N GLY A 282 -9.08 17.69 4.74
CA GLY A 282 -10.40 18.21 4.39
C GLY A 282 -11.54 17.74 5.31
N ILE A 283 -12.76 18.16 4.97
CA ILE A 283 -13.95 17.91 5.81
C ILE A 283 -14.37 16.44 5.83
N ASP A 284 -14.12 15.68 4.76
CA ASP A 284 -14.43 14.25 4.69
C ASP A 284 -13.60 13.44 5.70
N GLY A 285 -12.31 13.76 5.86
CA GLY A 285 -11.46 13.14 6.87
C GLY A 285 -11.82 13.54 8.29
N LEU A 286 -12.27 14.79 8.50
CA LEU A 286 -12.84 15.20 9.79
C LEU A 286 -14.10 14.39 10.12
N GLY A 287 -15.04 14.25 9.19
CA GLY A 287 -16.27 13.47 9.37
C GLY A 287 -15.97 12.01 9.70
N LYS A 288 -15.05 11.37 8.96
CA LYS A 288 -14.55 10.02 9.29
C LYS A 288 -13.92 9.95 10.68
N SER A 289 -13.17 10.97 11.09
CA SER A 289 -12.50 10.97 12.41
C SER A 289 -13.46 11.12 13.59
N ILE A 290 -14.58 11.83 13.39
CA ILE A 290 -15.67 11.87 14.37
C ILE A 290 -16.39 10.51 14.43
N TYR A 291 -16.60 9.83 13.29
CA TYR A 291 -17.12 8.46 13.28
C TYR A 291 -16.19 7.50 14.05
N GLU A 292 -14.87 7.54 13.78
CA GLU A 292 -13.87 6.76 14.51
C GLU A 292 -13.89 7.07 16.02
N TYR A 293 -13.99 8.34 16.41
CA TYR A 293 -14.12 8.72 17.82
C TYR A 293 -15.36 8.12 18.47
N CYS A 294 -16.53 8.23 17.84
CA CYS A 294 -17.77 7.63 18.35
C CYS A 294 -17.71 6.09 18.42
N HIS A 295 -17.00 5.45 17.48
CA HIS A 295 -16.81 4.00 17.45
C HIS A 295 -15.83 3.48 18.52
N LEU A 296 -14.80 4.27 18.84
CA LEU A 296 -13.79 3.96 19.87
C LEU A 296 -14.21 4.42 21.28
N TRP A 297 -15.36 5.05 21.42
CA TRP A 297 -15.81 5.63 22.68
C TRP A 297 -16.36 4.56 23.64
N ASP A 298 -15.97 4.65 24.91
CA ASP A 298 -16.39 3.77 26.00
C ASP A 298 -16.76 4.64 27.21
N GLU A 299 -17.93 4.40 27.83
CA GLU A 299 -18.44 5.12 29.00
C GLU A 299 -17.45 5.14 30.18
N THR A 300 -16.62 4.10 30.32
CA THR A 300 -15.59 4.04 31.38
C THR A 300 -14.54 5.14 31.27
N SER A 301 -14.43 5.79 30.10
CA SER A 301 -13.55 6.93 29.85
C SER A 301 -14.03 8.25 30.48
N LEU A 302 -15.28 8.31 30.98
CA LEU A 302 -15.86 9.50 31.61
C LEU A 302 -15.57 9.62 33.12
N ILE A 303 -14.90 8.64 33.73
CA ILE A 303 -14.63 8.62 35.18
C ILE A 303 -13.25 9.24 35.45
N VAL A 304 -13.16 10.58 35.35
CA VAL A 304 -12.03 11.42 35.78
C VAL A 304 -12.55 12.67 36.48
#